data_AF-A0A066UB31-F1
#
_entry.id   AF-A0A066UB31-F1
#
_cell.length_a   1.000
_cell.length_b   1.000
_cell.length_c   1.000
_cell.angle_alpha   90.00
_cell.angle_beta   90.00
_cell.angle_gamma   90.00
#
_symmetry.space_group_name_H-M   'P 1'
#
loop_
_entity.id
_entity.type
_entity.pdbx_description
1 polymer ?
#
loop_
_entity_poly.entity_id
_entity_poly.type
_entity_poly.pdbx_seq_one_letter_code
_entity_poly.pdbx_strand_id
1 'polypeptide(L)'
;MTRLKNLSLKAVTTAAVVSTLGMLTAGVAAADTTYNAAAIHRCTFPGIPQQDVAITAFLTGPDSIPVNGTAVPTNVGGTATISAAVHSLLTAVGYDGIRGKATVPVTAARGSVSGPATNLDIPETIYPAGGPITVNINQDASSTVPTYTAPATAGTDTLSLGSPITAALQFHKASNNTWANWNMSCTLKTTSPAQNKAFSPDFVITP
;
A
#
# COMPACT_ATOMS: atom_id res chain seq x y z
N MET A 1 -42.08 -78.43 13.19
CA MET A 1 -42.97 -78.01 14.29
C MET A 1 -42.16 -77.99 15.59
N THR A 2 -42.58 -77.15 16.54
CA THR A 2 -42.04 -76.99 17.92
C THR A 2 -40.97 -75.91 18.13
N ARG A 3 -41.49 -74.69 18.32
CA ARG A 3 -41.24 -73.69 19.39
C ARG A 3 -39.84 -73.62 20.03
N LEU A 4 -39.32 -72.39 20.14
CA LEU A 4 -39.22 -71.70 21.45
C LEU A 4 -38.90 -70.21 21.26
N LYS A 5 -39.88 -69.38 21.64
CA LYS A 5 -39.71 -67.96 21.93
C LYS A 5 -38.99 -67.85 23.27
N ASN A 6 -37.97 -67.02 23.37
CA ASN A 6 -37.58 -66.40 24.64
C ASN A 6 -37.30 -64.91 24.39
N LEU A 7 -38.23 -64.10 24.89
CA LEU A 7 -38.04 -62.66 25.13
C LEU A 7 -37.37 -62.52 26.50
N SER A 8 -36.29 -61.74 26.57
CA SER A 8 -35.91 -61.07 27.82
C SER A 8 -35.43 -59.65 27.50
N LEU A 9 -36.30 -58.68 27.78
CA LEU A 9 -35.92 -57.29 28.05
C LEU A 9 -34.92 -57.28 29.22
N LYS A 10 -33.85 -56.48 29.13
CA LYS A 10 -33.27 -55.75 30.27
C LYS A 10 -32.28 -54.65 29.82
N ALA A 11 -32.62 -53.44 30.26
CA ALA A 11 -31.76 -52.35 30.73
C ALA A 11 -30.76 -51.66 29.77
N VAL A 12 -31.17 -50.45 29.37
CA VAL A 12 -30.42 -49.19 29.31
C VAL A 12 -29.06 -49.19 30.03
N THR A 13 -28.01 -48.81 29.31
CA THR A 13 -26.96 -47.89 29.81
C THR A 13 -26.34 -47.12 28.65
N THR A 14 -26.49 -45.80 28.74
CA THR A 14 -25.81 -44.75 27.99
C THR A 14 -24.29 -44.93 27.99
N ALA A 15 -23.68 -44.90 26.82
CA ALA A 15 -22.31 -44.43 26.63
C ALA A 15 -22.36 -43.32 25.58
N ALA A 16 -22.38 -42.07 26.05
CA ALA A 16 -22.14 -40.91 25.22
C ALA A 16 -20.71 -41.02 24.67
N VAL A 17 -20.57 -41.35 23.39
CA VAL A 17 -19.31 -41.12 22.68
C VAL A 17 -19.20 -39.62 22.53
N VAL A 18 -18.40 -39.01 23.40
CA VAL A 18 -17.92 -37.63 23.27
C VAL A 18 -17.10 -37.59 21.99
N SER A 19 -17.75 -37.25 20.88
CA SER A 19 -17.08 -36.87 19.64
C SER A 19 -16.37 -35.55 19.91
N THR A 20 -15.10 -35.61 20.29
CA THR A 20 -14.18 -34.48 20.18
C THR A 20 -13.98 -34.20 18.70
N LEU A 21 -14.93 -33.49 18.10
CA LEU A 21 -14.68 -32.76 16.86
C LEU A 21 -13.61 -31.73 17.22
N GLY A 22 -12.36 -32.05 16.93
CA GLY A 22 -11.32 -31.05 16.83
C GLY A 22 -11.81 -30.04 15.81
N MET A 23 -12.34 -28.92 16.30
CA MET A 23 -12.65 -27.77 15.49
C MET A 23 -11.31 -27.26 14.97
N LEU A 24 -10.90 -27.77 13.80
CA LEU A 24 -10.02 -27.05 12.91
C LEU A 24 -10.74 -25.74 12.64
N THR A 25 -10.41 -24.70 13.41
CA THR A 25 -10.75 -23.33 13.07
C THR A 25 -9.98 -23.03 11.80
N ALA A 26 -10.57 -23.39 10.66
CA ALA A 26 -10.17 -22.84 9.38
C ALA A 26 -10.25 -21.32 9.57
N GLY A 27 -9.10 -20.66 9.65
CA GLY A 27 -9.05 -19.21 9.72
C GLY A 27 -9.86 -18.69 8.54
N VAL A 28 -10.91 -17.94 8.84
CA VAL A 28 -11.60 -17.16 7.80
C VAL A 28 -10.53 -16.31 7.14
N ALA A 29 -10.32 -16.51 5.84
CA ALA A 29 -9.42 -15.65 5.07
C ALA A 29 -9.93 -14.22 5.22
N ALA A 30 -9.11 -13.34 5.80
CA ALA A 30 -9.41 -11.92 5.88
C ALA A 30 -9.63 -11.40 4.45
N ALA A 31 -10.65 -10.57 4.25
CA ALA A 31 -10.93 -10.02 2.94
C ALA A 31 -9.86 -8.96 2.63
N ASP A 32 -9.29 -9.03 1.43
CA ASP A 32 -8.41 -7.99 0.95
C ASP A 32 -9.19 -6.69 0.74
N THR A 33 -8.65 -5.60 1.29
CA THR A 33 -9.18 -4.25 1.22
C THR A 33 -8.18 -3.33 0.55
N THR A 34 -8.68 -2.43 -0.29
CA THR A 34 -7.88 -1.37 -0.89
C THR A 34 -7.86 -0.16 0.03
N TYR A 35 -6.66 0.26 0.40
CA TYR A 35 -6.38 1.40 1.25
C TYR A 35 -5.85 2.55 0.39
N ASN A 36 -6.34 3.77 0.62
CA ASN A 36 -5.94 4.94 -0.15
C ASN A 36 -5.54 6.11 0.75
N ALA A 37 -4.48 6.82 0.35
CA ALA A 37 -4.03 8.07 0.99
C ALA A 37 -3.72 9.12 -0.07
N ALA A 38 -3.88 10.40 0.26
CA ALA A 38 -3.53 11.50 -0.63
C ALA A 38 -2.97 12.69 0.15
N ALA A 39 -1.90 13.30 -0.35
CA ALA A 39 -1.32 14.50 0.24
C ALA A 39 -0.52 15.31 -0.79
N ILE A 40 -0.44 16.62 -0.56
CA ILE A 40 0.39 17.52 -1.35
C ILE A 40 1.81 17.52 -0.79
N HIS A 41 2.78 17.30 -1.67
CA HIS A 41 4.21 17.35 -1.35
C HIS A 41 4.91 18.43 -2.17
N ARG A 42 5.99 18.99 -1.63
CA ARG A 42 6.88 19.91 -2.32
C ARG A 42 8.04 19.11 -2.88
N CYS A 43 8.14 19.00 -4.20
CA CYS A 43 9.12 18.16 -4.90
C CYS A 43 10.19 18.99 -5.61
N THR A 44 11.44 18.50 -5.60
CA THR A 44 12.55 19.09 -6.35
C THR A 44 12.57 18.62 -7.81
N PHE A 45 12.82 19.55 -8.72
CA PHE A 45 12.86 19.29 -10.15
C PHE A 45 14.17 19.82 -10.76
N PRO A 46 14.63 19.24 -11.87
CA PRO A 46 15.83 19.73 -12.54
C PRO A 46 15.59 21.11 -13.14
N GLY A 47 16.42 22.08 -12.78
CA GLY A 47 16.44 23.41 -13.40
C GLY A 47 15.30 24.35 -13.02
N ILE A 48 14.38 23.95 -12.12
CA ILE A 48 13.28 24.81 -11.65
C ILE A 48 13.16 24.76 -10.12
N PRO A 49 12.64 25.81 -9.46
CA PRO A 49 12.41 25.80 -8.01
C PRO A 49 11.47 24.67 -7.57
N GLN A 50 11.49 24.32 -6.30
CA GLN A 50 10.63 23.28 -5.72
C GLN A 50 9.14 23.59 -5.95
N GLN A 51 8.39 22.60 -6.45
CA GLN A 51 6.98 22.75 -6.82
C GLN A 51 6.07 21.84 -6.02
N ASP A 52 4.80 22.21 -5.91
CA ASP A 52 3.79 21.38 -5.28
C ASP A 52 3.31 20.29 -6.25
N VAL A 53 3.25 19.05 -5.76
CA VAL A 53 2.79 17.87 -6.48
C VAL A 53 1.75 17.17 -5.61
N ALA A 54 0.58 16.89 -6.18
CA ALA A 54 -0.44 16.10 -5.51
C ALA A 54 -0.10 14.61 -5.67
N ILE A 55 0.11 13.91 -4.56
CA ILE A 55 0.44 12.49 -4.56
C ILE A 55 -0.73 11.72 -3.98
N THR A 56 -1.18 10.70 -4.71
CA THR A 56 -2.08 9.66 -4.22
C THR A 56 -1.30 8.37 -4.08
N ALA A 57 -1.56 7.59 -3.05
CA ALA A 57 -1.00 6.26 -2.88
C ALA A 57 -2.10 5.26 -2.55
N PHE A 58 -1.93 4.03 -2.99
CA PHE A 58 -2.81 2.92 -2.70
C PHE A 58 -2.01 1.65 -2.37
N LEU A 59 -2.63 0.77 -1.61
CA LEU A 59 -2.15 -0.58 -1.33
C LEU A 59 -3.34 -1.49 -1.07
N THR A 60 -3.18 -2.79 -1.29
CA THR A 60 -4.17 -3.81 -0.98
C THR A 60 -3.63 -4.70 0.14
N GLY A 61 -4.43 -4.97 1.16
CA GLY A 61 -4.02 -5.82 2.27
C GLY A 61 -5.22 -6.32 3.06
N PRO A 62 -5.01 -7.18 4.06
CA PRO A 62 -6.12 -7.74 4.82
C PRO A 62 -6.84 -6.67 5.64
N ASP A 63 -8.17 -6.76 5.69
CA ASP A 63 -9.02 -5.91 6.55
C ASP A 63 -8.79 -6.09 8.05
N SER A 64 -8.20 -7.23 8.43
CA SER A 64 -7.95 -7.64 9.79
C SER A 64 -6.67 -8.46 9.93
N ILE A 65 -5.93 -8.23 11.01
CA ILE A 65 -4.66 -8.91 11.32
C ILE A 65 -4.68 -9.32 12.79
N PRO A 66 -4.36 -10.57 13.15
CA PRO A 66 -4.29 -10.97 14.57
C PRO A 66 -3.17 -10.23 15.30
N VAL A 67 -3.26 -10.12 16.62
CA VAL A 67 -2.17 -9.58 17.46
C VAL A 67 -0.85 -10.30 17.16
N ASN A 68 0.23 -9.53 17.03
CA ASN A 68 1.56 -10.02 16.61
C ASN A 68 1.60 -10.69 15.22
N GLY A 69 0.49 -10.68 14.48
CA GLY A 69 0.42 -11.14 13.10
C GLY A 69 1.18 -10.21 12.17
N THR A 70 1.49 -10.73 10.98
CA THR A 70 2.15 -9.96 9.93
C THR A 70 1.33 -9.99 8.64
N ALA A 71 1.46 -8.93 7.85
CA ALA A 71 0.88 -8.85 6.52
C ALA A 71 1.85 -8.16 5.58
N VAL A 72 1.94 -8.64 4.35
CA VAL A 72 2.65 -7.95 3.27
C VAL A 72 1.60 -7.44 2.29
N PRO A 73 1.41 -6.11 2.19
CA PRO A 73 0.49 -5.55 1.21
C PRO A 73 0.88 -5.94 -0.22
N THR A 74 -0.12 -5.95 -1.10
CA THR A 74 0.03 -6.15 -2.54
C THR A 74 -0.54 -4.95 -3.29
N ASN A 75 -0.33 -4.92 -4.61
CA ASN A 75 -0.82 -3.85 -5.47
C ASN A 75 -0.49 -2.45 -4.91
N VAL A 76 0.77 -2.26 -4.50
CA VAL A 76 1.24 -0.98 -3.94
C VAL A 76 1.54 -0.03 -5.07
N GLY A 77 1.02 1.19 -5.01
CA GLY A 77 1.24 2.15 -6.08
C GLY A 77 0.70 3.52 -5.75
N GLY A 78 0.58 4.34 -6.78
CA GLY A 78 0.09 5.70 -6.64
C GLY A 78 0.15 6.49 -7.92
N THR A 79 -0.20 7.76 -7.79
CA THR A 79 -0.02 8.74 -8.87
C THR A 79 0.59 10.01 -8.31
N ALA A 80 1.43 10.67 -9.11
CA ALA A 80 1.89 12.02 -8.85
C ALA A 80 1.33 12.93 -9.94
N THR A 81 0.46 13.86 -9.55
CA THR A 81 -0.11 14.86 -10.44
C THR A 81 0.71 16.13 -10.40
N ILE A 82 1.35 16.42 -11.53
CA ILE A 82 2.14 17.62 -11.79
C ILE A 82 1.23 18.62 -12.49
N SER A 83 1.08 19.82 -11.93
CA SER A 83 0.19 20.84 -12.50
C SER A 83 0.69 21.34 -13.86
N ALA A 84 -0.21 21.92 -14.66
CA ALA A 84 0.14 22.49 -15.96
C ALA A 84 1.21 23.59 -15.88
N ALA A 85 1.24 24.36 -14.78
CA ALA A 85 2.26 25.37 -14.56
C ALA A 85 3.65 24.75 -14.39
N VAL A 86 3.76 23.66 -13.61
CA VAL A 86 5.03 22.94 -13.41
C VAL A 86 5.47 22.25 -14.68
N HIS A 87 4.54 21.62 -15.41
CA HIS A 87 4.83 21.03 -16.70
C HIS A 87 5.39 22.08 -17.67
N SER A 88 4.75 23.26 -17.78
CA SER A 88 5.24 24.35 -18.62
C SER A 88 6.66 24.78 -18.25
N LEU A 89 6.97 24.88 -16.95
CA LEU A 89 8.33 25.19 -16.48
C LEU A 89 9.34 24.09 -16.86
N LEU A 90 8.98 22.81 -16.75
CA LEU A 90 9.82 21.69 -17.16
C LEU A 90 10.07 21.69 -18.67
N THR A 91 9.03 21.93 -19.48
CA THR A 91 9.15 22.07 -20.93
C THR A 91 10.04 23.26 -21.29
N ALA A 92 9.94 24.38 -20.58
CA ALA A 92 10.76 25.57 -20.81
C ALA A 92 12.25 25.31 -20.54
N VAL A 93 12.60 24.42 -19.61
CA VAL A 93 13.98 23.97 -19.39
C VAL A 93 14.37 22.75 -20.25
N GLY A 94 13.51 22.35 -21.19
CA GLY A 94 13.78 21.36 -22.22
C GLY A 94 13.45 19.91 -21.86
N TYR A 95 12.70 19.67 -20.77
CA TYR A 95 12.27 18.33 -20.38
C TYR A 95 10.81 18.04 -20.78
N ASP A 96 10.57 16.89 -21.39
CA ASP A 96 9.26 16.46 -21.91
C ASP A 96 8.92 15.01 -21.55
N GLY A 97 9.73 14.32 -20.74
CA GLY A 97 9.44 12.95 -20.36
C GLY A 97 10.07 12.55 -19.03
N ILE A 98 9.56 11.47 -18.44
CA ILE A 98 10.02 10.94 -17.16
C ILE A 98 9.99 9.41 -17.17
N ARG A 99 10.93 8.82 -16.43
CA ARG A 99 10.92 7.40 -16.03
C ARG A 99 11.74 7.23 -14.75
N GLY A 100 11.68 6.08 -14.11
CA GLY A 100 12.60 5.73 -13.03
C GLY A 100 11.95 4.93 -11.92
N LYS A 101 12.43 5.09 -10.69
CA LYS A 101 11.97 4.34 -9.53
C LYS A 101 11.67 5.26 -8.35
N ALA A 102 10.62 4.94 -7.60
CA ALA A 102 10.22 5.68 -6.40
C ALA A 102 10.44 4.87 -5.11
N THR A 103 10.65 5.60 -4.02
CA THR A 103 10.67 5.12 -2.65
C THR A 103 9.66 5.91 -1.82
N VAL A 104 8.70 5.21 -1.25
CA VAL A 104 7.58 5.77 -0.51
C VAL A 104 7.64 5.27 0.93
N PRO A 105 7.98 6.12 1.90
CA PRO A 105 7.88 5.75 3.30
C PRO A 105 6.42 5.61 3.73
N VAL A 106 6.17 4.62 4.57
CA VAL A 106 4.89 4.38 5.23
C VAL A 106 5.16 4.27 6.73
N THR A 107 4.20 4.65 7.56
CA THR A 107 4.27 4.49 9.02
C THR A 107 2.97 3.89 9.53
N ALA A 108 3.03 3.10 10.59
CA ALA A 108 1.84 2.65 11.32
C ALA A 108 1.66 3.47 12.60
N ALA A 109 0.42 3.62 13.07
CA ALA A 109 0.12 4.36 14.30
C ALA A 109 0.39 3.53 15.56
N ARG A 110 0.18 2.21 15.50
CA ARG A 110 0.37 1.29 16.65
C ARG A 110 1.32 0.14 16.37
N GLY A 111 1.27 -0.46 15.18
CA GLY A 111 2.16 -1.53 14.76
C GLY A 111 3.52 -1.02 14.28
N SER A 112 4.22 -1.87 13.53
CA SER A 112 5.47 -1.49 12.87
C SER A 112 5.45 -1.89 11.40
N VAL A 113 6.24 -1.18 10.60
CA VAL A 113 6.53 -1.53 9.21
C VAL A 113 8.02 -1.77 9.07
N SER A 114 8.41 -2.78 8.28
CA SER A 114 9.81 -3.19 8.14
C SER A 114 10.70 -2.18 7.38
N GLY A 115 10.10 -1.15 6.77
CA GLY A 115 10.80 -0.13 6.00
C GLY A 115 9.87 0.63 5.06
N PRO A 116 10.42 1.42 4.11
CA PRO A 116 9.65 2.03 3.04
C PRO A 116 9.32 1.01 1.92
N ALA A 117 8.32 1.32 1.10
CA ALA A 117 8.17 0.68 -0.20
C ALA A 117 9.22 1.25 -1.16
N THR A 118 10.04 0.39 -1.78
CA THR A 118 11.16 0.82 -2.65
C THR A 118 11.07 0.18 -4.02
N ASN A 119 11.80 0.77 -4.99
CA ASN A 119 11.86 0.32 -6.38
C ASN A 119 10.50 0.26 -7.08
N LEU A 120 9.53 1.08 -6.65
CA LEU A 120 8.25 1.22 -7.35
C LEU A 120 8.51 1.83 -8.72
N ASP A 121 7.95 1.21 -9.76
CA ASP A 121 8.16 1.57 -11.16
C ASP A 121 7.46 2.86 -11.53
N ILE A 122 8.20 3.74 -12.22
CA ILE A 122 7.65 4.87 -12.96
C ILE A 122 7.94 4.60 -14.43
N PRO A 123 6.92 4.19 -15.22
CA PRO A 123 7.12 3.79 -16.59
C PRO A 123 7.55 4.97 -17.44
N GLU A 124 8.29 4.66 -18.50
CA GLU A 124 8.69 5.66 -19.48
C GLU A 124 7.47 6.30 -20.13
N THR A 125 7.38 7.62 -19.96
CA THR A 125 6.31 8.40 -20.56
C THR A 125 6.89 9.71 -21.07
N ILE A 126 6.67 9.99 -22.36
CA ILE A 126 6.90 11.29 -22.98
C ILE A 126 5.56 12.01 -23.03
N TYR A 127 5.53 13.24 -22.52
CA TYR A 127 4.34 14.07 -22.43
C TYR A 127 4.38 15.14 -23.54
N PRO A 128 3.32 15.25 -24.36
CA PRO A 128 3.20 16.38 -25.27
C PRO A 128 3.09 17.68 -24.46
N ALA A 129 3.62 18.78 -25.00
CA ALA A 129 3.58 20.06 -24.30
C ALA A 129 2.15 20.52 -23.97
N GLY A 130 1.96 21.04 -22.76
CA GLY A 130 0.70 21.59 -22.28
C GLY A 130 -0.08 20.67 -21.34
N GLY A 131 -0.98 21.27 -20.56
CA GLY A 131 -1.82 20.55 -19.60
C GLY A 131 -1.06 19.97 -18.40
N PRO A 132 -1.78 19.44 -17.39
CA PRO A 132 -1.16 18.72 -16.28
C PRO A 132 -0.63 17.35 -16.73
N ILE A 133 0.34 16.83 -16.00
CA ILE A 133 0.89 15.49 -16.17
C ILE A 133 0.45 14.62 -14.99
N THR A 134 0.05 13.39 -15.27
CA THR A 134 -0.11 12.34 -14.26
C THR A 134 0.97 11.29 -14.46
N VAL A 135 1.83 11.14 -13.45
CA VAL A 135 2.86 10.10 -13.41
C VAL A 135 2.33 8.93 -12.61
N ASN A 136 2.25 7.75 -13.23
CA ASN A 136 1.85 6.52 -12.54
C ASN A 136 3.06 5.92 -11.80
N ILE A 137 2.81 5.40 -10.60
CA ILE A 137 3.79 4.71 -9.77
C ILE A 137 3.23 3.34 -9.46
N ASN A 138 3.89 2.28 -9.93
CA ASN A 138 3.36 0.92 -9.87
C ASN A 138 4.30 -0.03 -9.16
N GLN A 139 3.76 -0.98 -8.41
CA GLN A 139 4.53 -2.15 -7.99
C GLN A 139 4.85 -3.02 -9.22
N ASP A 140 6.10 -3.47 -9.29
CA ASP A 140 6.58 -4.47 -10.25
C ASP A 140 7.33 -5.60 -9.53
N ALA A 141 7.89 -6.54 -10.29
CA ALA A 141 8.64 -7.67 -9.73
C ALA A 141 9.95 -7.28 -9.02
N SER A 142 10.46 -6.07 -9.24
CA SER A 142 11.69 -5.55 -8.60
C SER A 142 11.41 -4.72 -7.34
N SER A 143 10.13 -4.42 -7.11
CA SER A 143 9.66 -3.60 -5.99
C SER A 143 9.78 -4.35 -4.67
N THR A 144 10.24 -3.64 -3.63
CA THR A 144 10.18 -4.15 -2.24
C THR A 144 8.99 -3.51 -1.55
N VAL A 145 8.05 -4.32 -1.07
CA VAL A 145 6.93 -3.86 -0.23
C VAL A 145 7.22 -4.21 1.23
N PRO A 146 7.08 -3.26 2.17
CA PRO A 146 7.38 -3.53 3.57
C PRO A 146 6.32 -4.43 4.22
N THR A 147 6.78 -5.29 5.11
CA THR A 147 5.91 -6.10 5.97
C THR A 147 5.39 -5.23 7.10
N TYR A 148 4.08 -5.26 7.32
CA TYR A 148 3.44 -4.75 8.52
C TYR A 148 3.44 -5.83 9.61
N THR A 149 3.69 -5.42 10.87
CA THR A 149 3.57 -6.26 12.06
C THR A 149 2.60 -5.62 13.05
N ALA A 150 1.55 -6.36 13.40
CA ALA A 150 0.54 -5.93 14.36
C ALA A 150 1.11 -5.87 15.79
N PRO A 151 0.66 -4.93 16.63
CA PRO A 151 1.04 -4.89 18.04
C PRO A 151 0.42 -6.06 18.82
N ALA A 152 0.85 -6.23 20.07
CA ALA A 152 0.35 -7.27 20.97
C ALA A 152 -1.05 -7.02 21.53
N THR A 153 -1.71 -5.92 21.16
CA THR A 153 -3.03 -5.52 21.70
C THR A 153 -4.03 -5.31 20.56
N ALA A 154 -5.23 -5.88 20.72
CA ALA A 154 -6.33 -5.69 19.79
C ALA A 154 -6.75 -4.21 19.66
N GLY A 155 -7.52 -3.88 18.62
CA GLY A 155 -8.09 -2.56 18.36
C GLY A 155 -8.05 -2.20 16.89
N THR A 156 -7.88 -0.93 16.54
CA THR A 156 -7.65 -0.48 15.16
C THR A 156 -6.24 0.06 14.99
N ASP A 157 -5.72 0.04 13.77
CA ASP A 157 -4.49 0.71 13.40
C ASP A 157 -4.64 1.35 12.02
N THR A 158 -3.81 2.37 11.78
CA THR A 158 -3.89 3.24 10.62
C THR A 158 -2.50 3.36 10.02
N LEU A 159 -2.37 2.99 8.74
CA LEU A 159 -1.16 3.32 7.99
C LEU A 159 -1.22 4.78 7.56
N SER A 160 -0.07 5.44 7.44
CA SER A 160 0.04 6.81 6.96
C SER A 160 1.20 6.96 5.99
N LEU A 161 1.02 7.83 5.00
CA LEU A 161 2.12 8.26 4.14
C LEU A 161 3.18 9.00 4.96
N GLY A 162 4.41 8.51 4.87
CA GLY A 162 5.59 9.14 5.44
C GLY A 162 6.12 10.26 4.55
N SER A 163 7.20 10.90 5.01
CA SER A 163 7.95 11.91 4.25
C SER A 163 9.42 11.88 4.71
N PRO A 164 10.40 12.11 3.82
CA PRO A 164 10.25 12.45 2.40
C PRO A 164 9.95 11.24 1.52
N ILE A 165 9.17 11.45 0.47
CA ILE A 165 9.11 10.54 -0.69
C ILE A 165 10.31 10.87 -1.58
N THR A 166 11.04 9.87 -2.04
CA THR A 166 12.19 10.07 -2.92
C THR A 166 12.02 9.29 -4.22
N ALA A 167 12.61 9.77 -5.31
CA ALA A 167 12.60 9.05 -6.57
C ALA A 167 13.93 9.23 -7.31
N ALA A 168 14.49 8.11 -7.77
CA ALA A 168 15.62 8.08 -8.69
C ALA A 168 15.04 8.09 -10.10
N LEU A 169 15.01 9.27 -10.70
CA LEU A 169 14.35 9.54 -11.97
C LEU A 169 15.35 9.78 -13.08
N GLN A 170 14.86 9.64 -14.30
CA GLN A 170 15.48 10.18 -15.48
C GLN A 170 14.45 11.07 -16.18
N PHE A 171 14.87 12.29 -16.55
CA PHE A 171 14.06 13.20 -17.35
C PHE A 171 14.55 13.20 -18.78
N HIS A 172 13.62 13.07 -19.72
CA HIS A 172 13.92 13.10 -21.15
C HIS A 172 14.12 14.54 -21.61
N LYS A 173 15.20 14.78 -22.36
CA LYS A 173 15.48 16.06 -23.02
C LYS A 173 15.01 16.02 -24.47
N ALA A 174 14.02 16.86 -24.77
CA ALA A 174 13.43 16.96 -26.10
C ALA A 174 14.46 17.31 -27.19
N SER A 175 15.45 18.14 -26.87
CA SER A 175 16.38 18.72 -27.85
C SER A 175 17.36 17.73 -28.47
N ASN A 176 17.69 16.65 -27.77
CA ASN A 176 18.72 15.70 -28.21
C ASN A 176 18.36 14.24 -27.93
N ASN A 177 17.12 13.96 -27.52
CA ASN A 177 16.61 12.62 -27.25
C ASN A 177 17.46 11.85 -26.21
N THR A 178 17.92 12.55 -25.16
CA THR A 178 18.73 11.96 -24.07
C THR A 178 18.01 11.97 -22.74
N TRP A 179 18.42 11.08 -21.84
CA TRP A 179 17.88 10.96 -20.49
C TRP A 179 18.86 11.50 -19.47
N ALA A 180 18.44 12.48 -18.65
CA ALA A 180 19.23 13.06 -17.59
C ALA A 180 18.81 12.51 -16.23
N ASN A 181 19.75 11.95 -15.48
CA ASN A 181 19.50 11.43 -14.13
C ASN A 181 19.16 12.57 -13.16
N TRP A 182 18.18 12.33 -12.29
CA TRP A 182 17.77 13.26 -11.25
C TRP A 182 17.27 12.53 -10.01
N ASN A 183 17.72 12.96 -8.83
CA ASN A 183 17.18 12.47 -7.56
C ASN A 183 16.16 13.48 -7.04
N MET A 184 14.89 13.15 -7.20
CA MET A 184 13.78 13.95 -6.68
C MET A 184 13.57 13.65 -5.20
N SER A 185 13.39 14.71 -4.42
CA SER A 185 12.95 14.63 -3.02
C SER A 185 11.68 15.44 -2.86
N CYS A 186 10.67 14.82 -2.28
CA CYS A 186 9.33 15.35 -2.06
C CYS A 186 9.04 15.38 -0.56
N THR A 187 9.06 16.57 0.03
CA THR A 187 8.70 16.75 1.45
C THR A 187 7.23 17.10 1.59
N LEU A 188 6.58 16.63 2.65
CA LEU A 188 5.18 16.97 2.91
C LEU A 188 5.01 18.50 2.97
N LYS A 189 4.01 19.04 2.25
CA LYS A 189 3.66 20.44 2.36
C LYS A 189 2.94 20.68 3.70
N THR A 190 3.47 21.57 4.52
CA THR A 190 2.76 22.01 5.75
C THR A 190 1.57 22.88 5.37
N THR A 191 0.39 22.56 5.91
CA THR A 191 -0.86 23.31 5.74
C THR A 191 -1.52 23.58 7.09
N SER A 192 -2.44 24.54 7.13
CA SER A 192 -3.33 24.76 8.28
C SER A 192 -4.78 24.76 7.79
N PRO A 193 -5.62 23.77 8.18
CA PRO A 193 -5.30 22.62 9.03
C PRO A 193 -4.30 21.65 8.37
N ALA A 194 -3.68 20.79 9.18
CA ALA A 194 -2.73 19.79 8.70
C ALA A 194 -3.41 18.81 7.73
N GLN A 195 -2.69 18.41 6.67
CA GLN A 195 -3.20 17.44 5.69
C GLN A 195 -3.40 16.07 6.34
N ASN A 196 -4.49 15.39 5.97
CA ASN A 196 -4.67 13.98 6.32
C ASN A 196 -3.79 13.11 5.42
N LYS A 197 -2.91 12.31 6.01
CA LYS A 197 -2.01 11.39 5.31
C LYS A 197 -2.36 9.92 5.56
N ALA A 198 -3.38 9.68 6.37
CA ALA A 198 -3.82 8.35 6.71
C ALA A 198 -4.34 7.65 5.47
N PHE A 199 -3.94 6.39 5.33
CA PHE A 199 -4.63 5.45 4.50
C PHE A 199 -6.01 5.18 5.10
N SER A 200 -7.03 5.12 4.25
CA SER A 200 -8.40 4.81 4.63
C SER A 200 -8.92 3.62 3.81
N PRO A 201 -9.69 2.69 4.41
CA PRO A 201 -10.15 2.67 5.83
C PRO A 201 -9.03 2.35 6.84
N ASP A 202 -9.34 2.43 8.13
CA ASP A 202 -8.49 1.80 9.16
C ASP A 202 -8.65 0.26 9.08
N PHE A 203 -7.66 -0.49 9.54
CA PHE A 203 -7.76 -1.95 9.64
C PHE A 203 -7.83 -2.41 11.09
N VAL A 204 -8.37 -3.61 11.29
CA VAL A 204 -8.66 -4.15 12.63
C VAL A 204 -7.53 -5.07 13.08
N ILE A 205 -7.07 -4.89 14.31
CA ILE A 205 -6.21 -5.85 15.01
C ILE A 205 -7.09 -6.75 15.86
N THR A 206 -7.20 -8.02 15.48
CA THR A 206 -8.02 -9.00 16.19
C THR A 206 -7.23 -9.69 17.30
N PRO A 207 -7.89 -10.18 18.36
CA PRO A 207 -7.24 -11.01 19.39
C PRO A 207 -6.54 -12.26 18.85
#